data_AF-V9L660-F1
#
_entry.id   AF-V9L660-F1
#
_cell.length_a   1.000
_cell.length_b   1.000
_cell.length_c   1.000
_cell.angle_alpha   90.00
_cell.angle_beta   90.00
_cell.angle_gamma   90.00
#
_symmetry.space_group_name_H-M   'P 1'
#
loop_
_entity.id
_entity.type
_entity.pdbx_description
1 polymer ?
#
loop_
_entity_poly.entity_id
_entity_poly.type
_entity_poly.pdbx_seq_one_letter_code
_entity_poly.pdbx_strand_id
1 'polypeptide(L)'
;KQSHLTGLLRESVTEEEALCKPTQESECVTPAKKFCSLWRVCLDAGDGSGTFSVRPTTAQFYHEHHKQSYRMASRPRGAALIVSNEVFVGEGLGHRPGGAADTGVLRALLSQLGYRVTSVCNSPAQELETRLRDFALSADHRRTDSCVVVLLSHGVEGAIYGVDGKLVQIHDIFQLFDNANCPNLQNKPKMFFIQACRGDRTDRGVDRLDGADAPGCEECDAGKERERTRRGKLPTQSDIICGYACLRGTAALRNTRQGSWYIQALVKVFTERAHNTHVADMLVQVNAVIRDREGFAPGTDFHRCKEMAEYSSTLCRPLYLFPGLSLPPPLPHSLHPDPPPSLARTHSH
;
A
#
# COMPACT_ATOMS: atom_id res chain seq x y z
N LYS A 1 77.34 -6.27 -29.82
CA LYS A 1 77.69 -7.70 -29.68
C LYS A 1 77.11 -8.12 -28.33
N GLN A 2 75.97 -8.82 -28.27
CA GLN A 2 75.85 -10.29 -28.36
C GLN A 2 76.74 -11.02 -27.34
N SER A 3 76.30 -12.03 -26.56
CA SER A 3 74.95 -12.61 -26.31
C SER A 3 75.07 -13.85 -25.39
N HIS A 4 74.03 -14.20 -24.62
CA HIS A 4 73.80 -15.53 -23.98
C HIS A 4 74.82 -15.97 -22.89
N LEU A 5 74.61 -16.97 -22.01
CA LEU A 5 73.55 -17.98 -21.81
C LEU A 5 73.52 -18.50 -20.33
N THR A 6 72.42 -19.09 -19.85
CA THR A 6 72.29 -20.08 -18.72
C THR A 6 72.78 -19.67 -17.30
N GLY A 7 72.19 -20.11 -16.17
CA GLY A 7 71.08 -21.04 -15.92
C GLY A 7 71.47 -22.09 -14.86
N LEU A 8 70.87 -22.10 -13.66
CA LEU A 8 71.10 -23.14 -12.64
C LEU A 8 69.90 -23.33 -11.69
N LEU A 9 69.64 -24.58 -11.32
CA LEU A 9 68.57 -25.06 -10.44
C LEU A 9 69.00 -25.14 -8.97
N ARG A 10 68.06 -25.02 -8.03
CA ARG A 10 68.01 -25.92 -6.85
C ARG A 10 66.67 -25.94 -6.09
N GLU A 11 66.17 -27.17 -5.94
CA GLU A 11 65.30 -27.73 -4.89
C GLU A 11 66.00 -27.65 -3.49
N SER A 12 65.38 -27.76 -2.30
CA SER A 12 63.98 -28.00 -1.85
C SER A 12 63.87 -28.02 -0.29
N VAL A 13 62.64 -28.15 0.26
CA VAL A 13 62.26 -28.89 1.52
C VAL A 13 62.42 -28.25 2.93
N THR A 14 61.26 -28.09 3.61
CA THR A 14 60.88 -28.14 5.08
C THR A 14 61.71 -27.39 6.16
N GLU A 15 61.17 -26.87 7.28
CA GLU A 15 60.27 -27.45 8.32
C GLU A 15 59.44 -26.39 9.11
N GLU A 16 58.66 -26.86 10.09
CA GLU A 16 57.67 -26.16 10.93
C GLU A 16 58.10 -26.20 12.41
N GLU A 17 57.87 -25.13 13.20
CA GLU A 17 57.63 -25.08 14.67
C GLU A 17 57.57 -23.60 15.11
N ALA A 18 56.48 -23.00 15.63
CA ALA A 18 55.67 -23.26 16.84
C ALA A 18 56.14 -22.48 18.09
N LEU A 19 55.35 -21.48 18.55
CA LEU A 19 55.52 -20.87 19.88
C LEU A 19 54.20 -20.33 20.50
N CYS A 20 53.81 -20.93 21.62
CA CYS A 20 52.90 -20.53 22.72
C CYS A 20 51.50 -19.87 22.51
N LYS A 21 50.51 -20.54 23.13
CA LYS A 21 49.22 -20.07 23.70
C LYS A 21 49.47 -19.46 25.11
N PRO A 22 48.50 -18.89 25.90
CA PRO A 22 47.03 -18.93 25.85
C PRO A 22 46.40 -17.50 25.77
N THR A 23 45.13 -17.15 26.06
CA THR A 23 44.03 -17.78 26.85
C THR A 23 42.63 -17.36 26.31
N GLN A 24 41.54 -17.64 27.04
CA GLN A 24 40.18 -17.18 26.72
C GLN A 24 39.93 -15.74 27.20
N GLU A 25 39.33 -14.91 26.35
CA GLU A 25 38.47 -13.79 26.77
C GLU A 25 37.12 -13.85 26.05
N SER A 26 36.07 -13.38 26.74
CA SER A 26 34.67 -13.51 26.33
C SER A 26 34.23 -12.29 25.51
N GLU A 27 34.28 -12.36 24.19
CA GLU A 27 33.69 -11.32 23.33
C GLU A 27 32.17 -11.48 23.19
N CYS A 28 31.44 -10.46 23.66
CA CYS A 28 29.99 -10.36 23.56
C CYS A 28 29.57 -9.96 22.13
N VAL A 29 29.28 -10.95 21.27
CA VAL A 29 28.83 -10.70 19.89
C VAL A 29 27.35 -10.30 19.86
N THR A 30 27.07 -9.13 19.32
CA THR A 30 25.73 -8.51 19.32
C THR A 30 24.70 -9.22 18.41
N PRO A 31 23.38 -9.12 18.70
CA PRO A 31 22.37 -10.00 18.07
C PRO A 31 22.10 -9.76 16.57
N ALA A 32 22.52 -8.62 16.01
CA ALA A 32 22.09 -8.13 14.71
C ALA A 32 22.40 -9.08 13.52
N LYS A 33 23.42 -9.94 13.63
CA LYS A 33 23.90 -10.76 12.51
C LYS A 33 23.05 -12.00 12.18
N LYS A 34 22.10 -12.41 13.04
CA LYS A 34 21.27 -13.62 12.80
C LYS A 34 19.95 -13.37 12.08
N PHE A 35 19.45 -12.14 12.03
CA PHE A 35 18.11 -11.86 11.50
C PHE A 35 18.03 -11.95 9.95
N CYS A 36 19.13 -11.72 9.25
CA CYS A 36 19.12 -11.45 7.81
C CYS A 36 19.17 -12.70 6.89
N SER A 37 19.52 -13.88 7.42
CA SER A 37 19.74 -15.09 6.60
C SER A 37 18.55 -16.05 6.50
N LEU A 38 17.53 -15.92 7.37
CA LEU A 38 16.48 -16.95 7.53
C LEU A 38 15.25 -16.80 6.62
N TRP A 39 15.01 -15.65 5.98
CA TRP A 39 13.83 -15.42 5.11
C TRP A 39 13.77 -16.26 3.82
N ARG A 40 14.66 -17.24 3.66
CA ARG A 40 14.73 -18.11 2.47
C ARG A 40 13.71 -19.26 2.49
N VAL A 41 13.00 -19.46 3.60
CA VAL A 41 11.95 -20.49 3.74
C VAL A 41 10.63 -20.00 3.16
N CYS A 42 9.98 -20.83 2.33
CA CYS A 42 8.67 -20.53 1.77
C CYS A 42 7.59 -20.77 2.84
N LEU A 43 7.06 -19.70 3.42
CA LEU A 43 5.87 -19.74 4.26
C LEU A 43 4.64 -20.00 3.37
N ASP A 44 4.12 -21.23 3.43
CA ASP A 44 2.84 -21.70 2.86
C ASP A 44 2.93 -22.52 1.55
N ALA A 45 2.04 -23.53 1.45
CA ALA A 45 1.95 -24.49 0.35
C ALA A 45 0.53 -24.48 -0.27
N GLY A 46 0.44 -24.03 -1.53
CA GLY A 46 -0.84 -23.64 -2.15
C GLY A 46 -1.24 -22.24 -1.66
N ASP A 47 -1.68 -21.31 -2.49
CA ASP A 47 -2.33 -21.40 -3.79
C ASP A 47 -1.48 -20.89 -4.98
N GLY A 48 -1.89 -21.28 -6.19
CA GLY A 48 -1.25 -20.88 -7.44
C GLY A 48 -1.87 -19.60 -8.03
N SER A 49 -1.19 -19.03 -9.02
CA SER A 49 -1.59 -17.86 -9.82
C SER A 49 -2.98 -18.00 -10.47
N GLY A 50 -4.05 -17.76 -9.70
CA GLY A 50 -5.41 -17.68 -10.21
C GLY A 50 -5.67 -16.35 -10.95
N THR A 51 -6.27 -16.43 -12.14
CA THR A 51 -6.83 -15.25 -12.80
C THR A 51 -8.07 -14.77 -12.03
N PHE A 52 -7.98 -13.60 -11.41
CA PHE A 52 -9.08 -13.03 -10.62
C PHE A 52 -9.78 -11.89 -11.36
N SER A 53 -11.08 -11.74 -11.12
CA SER A 53 -11.94 -10.73 -11.75
C SER A 53 -12.73 -9.95 -10.69
N VAL A 54 -12.56 -8.63 -10.64
CA VAL A 54 -13.29 -7.73 -9.75
C VAL A 54 -14.77 -7.72 -10.14
N ARG A 55 -15.64 -8.01 -9.17
CA ARG A 55 -17.09 -8.00 -9.41
C ARG A 55 -17.57 -6.59 -9.83
N PRO A 56 -18.47 -6.45 -10.82
CA PRO A 56 -19.06 -5.16 -11.15
C PRO A 56 -20.10 -4.75 -10.10
N THR A 57 -20.23 -3.43 -9.90
CA THR A 57 -21.25 -2.82 -9.03
C THR A 57 -22.60 -2.86 -9.73
N THR A 58 -23.67 -3.17 -8.99
CA THR A 58 -25.03 -3.08 -9.55
C THR A 58 -25.47 -1.62 -9.67
N ALA A 59 -26.32 -1.34 -10.67
CA ALA A 59 -26.87 0.00 -10.83
C ALA A 59 -27.68 0.43 -9.60
N GLN A 60 -28.44 -0.48 -8.98
CA GLN A 60 -29.18 -0.24 -7.75
C GLN A 60 -28.27 0.23 -6.61
N PHE A 61 -27.22 -0.55 -6.29
CA PHE A 61 -26.30 -0.24 -5.20
C PHE A 61 -25.65 1.13 -5.39
N TYR A 62 -25.25 1.46 -6.63
CA TYR A 62 -24.75 2.79 -6.95
C TYR A 62 -25.78 3.89 -6.66
N HIS A 63 -27.02 3.76 -7.13
CA HIS A 63 -28.06 4.78 -6.94
C HIS A 63 -28.38 5.04 -5.46
N GLU A 64 -28.36 4.00 -4.63
CA GLU A 64 -28.56 4.07 -3.17
C GLU A 64 -27.41 4.84 -2.47
N HIS A 65 -26.15 4.58 -2.82
CA HIS A 65 -25.00 5.02 -2.01
C HIS A 65 -24.26 6.26 -2.55
N HIS A 66 -24.24 6.50 -3.87
CA HIS A 66 -23.33 7.48 -4.49
C HIS A 66 -23.51 8.95 -4.05
N LYS A 67 -24.70 9.32 -3.55
CA LYS A 67 -25.00 10.69 -3.10
C LYS A 67 -24.39 11.02 -1.73
N GLN A 68 -24.16 10.00 -0.91
CA GLN A 68 -23.63 10.15 0.46
C GLN A 68 -22.12 9.85 0.53
N SER A 69 -21.59 9.12 -0.45
CA SER A 69 -20.17 8.78 -0.55
C SER A 69 -19.32 9.92 -1.13
N TYR A 70 -18.01 9.70 -1.22
CA TYR A 70 -17.19 10.41 -2.20
C TYR A 70 -17.71 10.16 -3.62
N ARG A 71 -17.59 11.18 -4.48
CA ARG A 71 -17.80 11.04 -5.92
C ARG A 71 -16.72 10.12 -6.47
N MET A 72 -17.10 9.06 -7.16
CA MET A 72 -16.19 8.05 -7.73
C MET A 72 -16.73 7.58 -9.09
N ALA A 73 -16.77 8.50 -10.06
CA ALA A 73 -17.39 8.34 -11.38
C ALA A 73 -16.48 8.73 -12.57
N SER A 74 -15.32 9.36 -12.34
CA SER A 74 -14.36 9.73 -13.39
C SER A 74 -13.79 8.50 -14.11
N ARG A 75 -13.35 8.68 -15.36
CA ARG A 75 -12.67 7.64 -16.15
C ARG A 75 -11.38 8.21 -16.76
N PRO A 76 -10.18 7.80 -16.31
CA PRO A 76 -9.93 6.87 -15.19
C PRO A 76 -10.44 7.41 -13.85
N ARG A 77 -10.64 6.53 -12.87
CA ARG A 77 -11.08 6.84 -11.50
C ARG A 77 -10.04 7.66 -10.72
N GLY A 78 -8.79 7.49 -11.10
CA GLY A 78 -7.62 8.09 -10.50
C GLY A 78 -6.35 7.64 -11.21
N ALA A 79 -5.24 8.30 -10.90
CA ALA A 79 -3.92 7.72 -11.11
C ALA A 79 -3.56 6.82 -9.90
N ALA A 80 -2.80 5.76 -10.16
CA ALA A 80 -2.23 4.91 -9.12
C ALA A 80 -0.73 4.78 -9.31
N LEU A 81 0.05 4.98 -8.26
CA LEU A 81 1.51 4.77 -8.24
C LEU A 81 1.83 3.55 -7.39
N ILE A 82 2.56 2.59 -7.94
CA ILE A 82 3.13 1.45 -7.20
C ILE A 82 4.65 1.61 -7.19
N VAL A 83 5.25 1.63 -6.01
CA VAL A 83 6.71 1.57 -5.81
C VAL A 83 7.07 0.19 -5.27
N SER A 84 7.91 -0.57 -5.98
CA SER A 84 8.44 -1.86 -5.53
C SER A 84 9.96 -1.84 -5.44
N ASN A 85 10.50 -1.78 -4.23
CA ASN A 85 11.94 -1.89 -3.98
C ASN A 85 12.26 -3.32 -3.54
N GLU A 86 13.03 -4.04 -4.34
CA GLU A 86 13.32 -5.48 -4.17
C GLU A 86 14.83 -5.78 -4.08
N VAL A 87 15.65 -4.97 -4.72
CA VAL A 87 17.11 -5.11 -4.81
C VAL A 87 17.75 -3.94 -4.07
N PHE A 88 18.37 -4.20 -2.93
CA PHE A 88 19.02 -3.18 -2.09
C PHE A 88 20.54 -3.32 -2.16
N VAL A 89 21.25 -2.19 -2.05
CA VAL A 89 22.72 -2.12 -2.16
C VAL A 89 23.39 -1.88 -0.80
N GLY A 90 22.63 -1.53 0.24
CA GLY A 90 23.14 -1.25 1.58
C GLY A 90 23.31 -2.50 2.45
N GLU A 91 24.32 -2.49 3.33
CA GLU A 91 24.53 -3.57 4.30
C GLU A 91 23.31 -3.77 5.22
N GLY A 92 23.03 -5.03 5.59
CA GLY A 92 21.91 -5.40 6.44
C GLY A 92 20.54 -5.52 5.75
N LEU A 93 20.34 -4.89 4.59
CA LEU A 93 19.09 -4.96 3.82
C LEU A 93 19.13 -6.12 2.80
N GLY A 94 18.65 -7.29 3.21
CA GLY A 94 18.53 -8.45 2.31
C GLY A 94 17.60 -8.18 1.12
N HIS A 95 17.83 -8.87 -0.01
CA HIS A 95 16.90 -8.81 -1.15
C HIS A 95 15.48 -9.22 -0.74
N ARG A 96 14.48 -8.61 -1.39
CA ARG A 96 13.07 -9.00 -1.24
C ARG A 96 12.63 -9.77 -2.50
N PRO A 97 12.85 -11.10 -2.61
CA PRO A 97 12.31 -11.92 -3.69
C PRO A 97 10.79 -12.09 -3.56
N GLY A 98 10.04 -11.89 -4.65
CA GLY A 98 8.57 -11.97 -4.67
C GLY A 98 7.82 -10.63 -4.73
N GLY A 99 8.49 -9.47 -4.81
CA GLY A 99 7.79 -8.17 -4.95
C GLY A 99 7.22 -7.96 -6.36
N ALA A 100 7.82 -8.63 -7.36
CA ALA A 100 7.25 -8.75 -8.70
C ALA A 100 5.86 -9.42 -8.70
N ALA A 101 5.62 -10.39 -7.80
CA ALA A 101 4.31 -11.03 -7.64
C ALA A 101 3.29 -10.04 -7.07
N ASP A 102 3.63 -9.37 -5.96
CA ASP A 102 2.82 -8.30 -5.35
C ASP A 102 2.46 -7.21 -6.39
N THR A 103 3.48 -6.70 -7.09
CA THR A 103 3.33 -5.65 -8.13
C THR A 103 2.43 -6.11 -9.27
N GLY A 104 2.55 -7.37 -9.70
CA GLY A 104 1.71 -7.97 -10.73
C GLY A 104 0.23 -7.99 -10.35
N VAL A 105 -0.10 -8.53 -9.17
CA VAL A 105 -1.50 -8.62 -8.71
C VAL A 105 -2.10 -7.25 -8.39
N LEU A 106 -1.32 -6.34 -7.78
CA LEU A 106 -1.76 -4.96 -7.52
C LEU A 106 -2.06 -4.19 -8.81
N ARG A 107 -1.20 -4.30 -9.83
CA ARG A 107 -1.42 -3.66 -11.13
C ARG A 107 -2.69 -4.19 -11.80
N ALA A 108 -2.93 -5.50 -11.72
CA ALA A 108 -4.15 -6.12 -12.26
C ALA A 108 -5.40 -5.62 -11.52
N LEU A 109 -5.40 -5.69 -10.18
CA LEU A 109 -6.50 -5.21 -9.33
C LEU A 109 -6.85 -3.74 -9.59
N LEU A 110 -5.86 -2.85 -9.49
CA LEU A 110 -6.09 -1.40 -9.61
C LEU A 110 -6.56 -1.01 -11.02
N SER A 111 -6.08 -1.71 -12.06
CA SER A 111 -6.58 -1.53 -13.43
C SER A 111 -8.05 -1.95 -13.56
N GLN A 112 -8.44 -3.09 -12.99
CA GLN A 112 -9.85 -3.54 -12.97
C GLN A 112 -10.77 -2.64 -12.15
N LEU A 113 -10.24 -2.01 -11.08
CA LEU A 113 -10.93 -0.97 -10.32
C LEU A 113 -11.03 0.37 -11.10
N GLY A 114 -10.38 0.51 -12.25
CA GLY A 114 -10.48 1.68 -13.14
C GLY A 114 -9.42 2.76 -12.92
N TYR A 115 -8.30 2.44 -12.25
CA TYR A 115 -7.15 3.32 -12.11
C TYR A 115 -6.20 3.23 -13.30
N ARG A 116 -5.55 4.35 -13.64
CA ARG A 116 -4.39 4.34 -14.52
C ARG A 116 -3.14 4.10 -13.68
N VAL A 117 -2.59 2.89 -13.76
CA VAL A 117 -1.48 2.43 -12.92
C VAL A 117 -0.13 2.73 -13.56
N THR A 118 0.78 3.31 -12.77
CA THR A 118 2.21 3.44 -13.04
C THR A 118 2.98 2.66 -11.99
N SER A 119 3.97 1.87 -12.39
CA SER A 119 4.85 1.13 -11.49
C SER A 119 6.29 1.64 -11.62
N VAL A 120 6.97 1.84 -10.48
CA VAL A 120 8.39 2.17 -10.37
C VAL A 120 9.06 1.06 -9.57
N CYS A 121 10.16 0.52 -10.07
CA CYS A 121 10.89 -0.57 -9.43
C CYS A 121 12.30 -0.12 -9.03
N ASN A 122 12.75 -0.55 -7.85
CA ASN A 122 14.11 -0.37 -7.33
C ASN A 122 14.62 1.09 -7.36
N SER A 123 13.86 2.01 -6.78
CA SER A 123 14.17 3.44 -6.78
C SER A 123 14.98 3.86 -5.54
N PRO A 124 16.12 4.58 -5.69
CA PRO A 124 16.85 5.20 -4.58
C PRO A 124 15.99 6.24 -3.86
N ALA A 125 16.30 6.56 -2.60
CA ALA A 125 15.46 7.43 -1.77
C ALA A 125 15.13 8.79 -2.42
N GLN A 126 16.13 9.45 -3.01
CA GLN A 126 15.96 10.75 -3.68
C GLN A 126 15.10 10.67 -4.95
N GLU A 127 15.22 9.58 -5.72
CA GLU A 127 14.36 9.38 -6.89
C GLU A 127 12.94 9.03 -6.44
N LEU A 128 12.77 8.18 -5.42
CA LEU A 128 11.49 7.84 -4.83
C LEU A 128 10.71 9.08 -4.36
N GLU A 129 11.35 9.98 -3.61
CA GLU A 129 10.75 11.27 -3.23
C GLU A 129 10.35 12.10 -4.45
N THR A 130 11.19 12.13 -5.49
CA THR A 130 10.92 12.86 -6.73
C THR A 130 9.70 12.27 -7.46
N ARG A 131 9.64 10.94 -7.63
CA ARG A 131 8.48 10.24 -8.22
C ARG A 131 7.18 10.48 -7.45
N LEU A 132 7.25 10.51 -6.12
CA LEU A 132 6.10 10.80 -5.25
C LEU A 132 5.64 12.25 -5.38
N ARG A 133 6.58 13.21 -5.43
CA ARG A 133 6.33 14.64 -5.63
C ARG A 133 5.72 14.92 -7.00
N ASP A 134 6.29 14.36 -8.07
CA ASP A 134 5.78 14.47 -9.44
C ASP A 134 4.38 13.88 -9.56
N PHE A 135 4.13 12.73 -8.91
CA PHE A 135 2.81 12.12 -8.86
C PHE A 135 1.81 13.00 -8.09
N ALA A 136 2.18 13.56 -6.93
CA ALA A 136 1.32 14.48 -6.17
C ALA A 136 0.98 15.76 -6.94
N LEU A 137 1.95 16.34 -7.66
CA LEU A 137 1.78 17.56 -8.45
C LEU A 137 1.05 17.35 -9.80
N SER A 138 0.69 16.11 -10.15
CA SER A 138 0.09 15.80 -11.45
C SER A 138 -1.21 16.59 -11.71
N ALA A 139 -1.24 17.30 -12.85
CA ALA A 139 -2.43 18.04 -13.31
C ALA A 139 -3.63 17.13 -13.65
N ASP A 140 -3.39 15.82 -13.82
CA ASP A 140 -4.45 14.84 -14.08
C ASP A 140 -5.37 14.62 -12.89
N HIS A 141 -4.86 14.79 -11.67
CA HIS A 141 -5.66 14.74 -10.45
C HIS A 141 -6.82 15.72 -10.47
N ARG A 142 -6.73 16.84 -11.20
CA ARG A 142 -7.84 17.80 -11.36
C ARG A 142 -9.06 17.14 -12.00
N ARG A 143 -8.86 16.21 -12.95
CA ARG A 143 -9.89 15.59 -13.79
C ARG A 143 -10.34 14.20 -13.29
N THR A 144 -9.62 13.64 -12.31
CA THR A 144 -9.98 12.38 -11.67
C THR A 144 -10.56 12.57 -10.27
N ASP A 145 -11.24 11.55 -9.76
CA ASP A 145 -11.96 11.61 -8.49
C ASP A 145 -11.13 11.14 -7.29
N SER A 146 -10.02 10.44 -7.48
CA SER A 146 -9.20 9.87 -6.39
C SER A 146 -7.74 9.61 -6.80
N CYS A 147 -6.88 9.20 -5.86
CA CYS A 147 -5.59 8.58 -6.17
C CYS A 147 -5.28 7.37 -5.26
N VAL A 148 -4.33 6.53 -5.71
CA VAL A 148 -3.78 5.41 -4.93
C VAL A 148 -2.24 5.49 -4.95
N VAL A 149 -1.60 5.29 -3.81
CA VAL A 149 -0.15 5.11 -3.69
C VAL A 149 0.13 3.81 -2.95
N VAL A 150 0.93 2.93 -3.55
CA VAL A 150 1.35 1.66 -2.94
C VAL A 150 2.85 1.67 -2.77
N LEU A 151 3.33 1.40 -1.55
CA LEU A 151 4.74 1.42 -1.18
C LEU A 151 5.14 0.02 -0.69
N LEU A 152 5.95 -0.69 -1.48
CA LEU A 152 6.44 -2.04 -1.18
C LEU A 152 7.96 -1.98 -0.99
N SER A 153 8.43 -1.88 0.25
CA SER A 153 9.88 -1.81 0.55
C SER A 153 10.23 -2.52 1.85
N HIS A 154 11.50 -2.45 2.25
CA HIS A 154 11.88 -2.53 3.66
C HIS A 154 11.48 -1.22 4.37
N GLY A 155 11.38 -1.26 5.69
CA GLY A 155 11.12 -0.07 6.49
C GLY A 155 11.48 -0.25 7.95
N VAL A 156 11.35 0.85 8.67
CA VAL A 156 11.45 0.96 10.14
C VAL A 156 10.24 1.75 10.64
N GLU A 157 10.12 1.98 11.94
CA GLU A 157 9.03 2.83 12.43
C GLU A 157 9.10 4.24 11.80
N GLY A 158 8.02 4.63 11.09
CA GLY A 158 7.88 5.94 10.47
C GLY A 158 8.51 6.12 9.09
N ALA A 159 9.33 5.19 8.58
CA ALA A 159 10.08 5.38 7.34
C ALA A 159 10.24 4.11 6.48
N ILE A 160 10.43 4.30 5.17
CA ILE A 160 10.72 3.24 4.21
C ILE A 160 12.10 3.42 3.56
N TYR A 161 12.71 2.34 3.11
CA TYR A 161 14.01 2.39 2.44
C TYR A 161 13.91 2.61 0.93
N GLY A 162 14.73 3.52 0.41
CA GLY A 162 15.21 3.48 -0.98
C GLY A 162 16.18 2.31 -1.18
N VAL A 163 16.42 1.90 -2.43
CA VAL A 163 17.37 0.79 -2.70
C VAL A 163 18.82 1.10 -2.32
N ASP A 164 19.17 2.38 -2.23
CA ASP A 164 20.46 2.88 -1.75
C ASP A 164 20.60 2.82 -0.21
N GLY A 165 19.65 2.20 0.49
CA GLY A 165 19.67 2.02 1.95
C GLY A 165 19.37 3.28 2.75
N LYS A 166 18.99 4.38 2.08
CA LYS A 166 18.54 5.62 2.73
C LYS A 166 17.04 5.58 3.03
N LEU A 167 16.64 6.30 4.07
CA LEU A 167 15.25 6.36 4.53
C LEU A 167 14.50 7.54 3.89
N VAL A 168 13.23 7.30 3.56
CA VAL A 168 12.22 8.31 3.22
C VAL A 168 11.13 8.25 4.28
N GLN A 169 10.83 9.39 4.91
CA GLN A 169 9.86 9.47 6.01
C GLN A 169 8.43 9.38 5.47
N ILE A 170 7.60 8.50 6.05
CA ILE A 170 6.19 8.34 5.67
C ILE A 170 5.39 9.63 5.94
N HIS A 171 5.77 10.37 7.00
CA HIS A 171 5.21 11.69 7.29
C HIS A 171 5.37 12.66 6.10
N ASP A 172 6.58 12.76 5.56
CA ASP A 172 6.91 13.69 4.48
C ASP A 172 6.23 13.25 3.18
N ILE A 173 6.09 11.94 2.96
CA ILE A 173 5.24 11.41 1.89
C ILE A 173 3.81 11.92 2.04
N PHE A 174 3.17 11.78 3.22
CA PHE A 174 1.80 12.29 3.41
C PHE A 174 1.69 13.82 3.29
N GLN A 175 2.74 14.56 3.64
CA GLN A 175 2.78 16.01 3.46
C GLN A 175 2.67 16.41 1.98
N LEU A 176 3.29 15.66 1.05
CA LEU A 176 3.14 15.89 -0.39
C LEU A 176 1.69 15.83 -0.88
N PHE A 177 0.82 15.07 -0.19
CA PHE A 177 -0.59 14.87 -0.57
C PHE A 177 -1.59 15.62 0.33
N ASP A 178 -1.09 16.54 1.16
CA ASP A 178 -1.93 17.38 2.01
C ASP A 178 -2.69 18.45 1.18
N ASN A 179 -3.65 19.15 1.81
CA ASN A 179 -4.51 20.10 1.11
C ASN A 179 -3.76 21.36 0.62
N ALA A 180 -2.58 21.68 1.15
CA ALA A 180 -1.76 22.81 0.70
C ALA A 180 -0.85 22.41 -0.47
N ASN A 181 -0.20 21.24 -0.38
CA ASN A 181 0.78 20.75 -1.33
C ASN A 181 0.16 20.03 -2.55
N CYS A 182 -1.04 19.44 -2.40
CA CYS A 182 -1.76 18.78 -3.48
C CYS A 182 -3.17 19.37 -3.72
N PRO A 183 -3.27 20.63 -4.21
CA PRO A 183 -4.56 21.31 -4.40
C PRO A 183 -5.53 20.58 -5.34
N ASN A 184 -5.01 19.80 -6.30
CA ASN A 184 -5.83 19.01 -7.24
C ASN A 184 -6.56 17.82 -6.59
N LEU A 185 -6.16 17.40 -5.38
CA LEU A 185 -6.75 16.31 -4.57
C LEU A 185 -7.45 16.79 -3.28
N GLN A 186 -7.72 18.10 -3.13
CA GLN A 186 -8.56 18.59 -2.04
C GLN A 186 -9.98 17.99 -2.12
N ASN A 187 -10.52 17.53 -0.98
CA ASN A 187 -11.83 16.86 -0.87
C ASN A 187 -11.96 15.56 -1.69
N LYS A 188 -10.85 14.99 -2.15
CA LYS A 188 -10.79 13.73 -2.89
C LYS A 188 -10.08 12.65 -2.07
N PRO A 189 -10.59 11.40 -2.08
CA PRO A 189 -10.00 10.30 -1.33
C PRO A 189 -8.62 9.94 -1.88
N LYS A 190 -7.65 9.85 -0.96
CA LYS A 190 -6.24 9.54 -1.18
C LYS A 190 -5.94 8.23 -0.44
N MET A 191 -5.74 7.14 -1.18
CA MET A 191 -5.52 5.81 -0.62
C MET A 191 -4.03 5.47 -0.59
N PHE A 192 -3.52 5.03 0.56
CA PHE A 192 -2.16 4.56 0.74
C PHE A 192 -2.16 3.10 1.22
N PHE A 193 -1.33 2.25 0.61
CA PHE A 193 -1.14 0.87 1.04
C PHE A 193 0.36 0.61 1.21
N ILE A 194 0.81 0.37 2.44
CA ILE A 194 2.22 0.35 2.81
C ILE A 194 2.61 -1.04 3.30
N GLN A 195 3.32 -1.78 2.44
CA GLN A 195 4.03 -3.02 2.77
C GLN A 195 5.48 -2.68 3.12
N ALA A 196 5.71 -2.39 4.39
CA ALA A 196 7.03 -2.23 4.98
C ALA A 196 6.98 -2.63 6.47
N CYS A 197 8.09 -3.10 7.01
CA CYS A 197 8.24 -3.31 8.45
C CYS A 197 8.18 -1.96 9.17
N ARG A 198 7.71 -1.97 10.43
CA ARG A 198 7.62 -0.79 11.29
C ARG A 198 8.33 -1.00 12.63
N GLY A 199 9.26 -1.95 12.64
CA GLY A 199 10.03 -2.45 13.78
C GLY A 199 10.53 -3.87 13.49
N ASP A 200 11.15 -4.47 14.50
CA ASP A 200 11.80 -5.79 14.44
C ASP A 200 11.06 -6.88 15.22
N ARG A 201 10.05 -6.53 16.03
CA ARG A 201 9.27 -7.50 16.81
C ARG A 201 8.45 -8.40 15.89
N THR A 202 8.69 -9.70 15.98
CA THR A 202 7.83 -10.73 15.38
C THR A 202 6.67 -11.04 16.33
N ASP A 203 5.43 -11.07 15.80
CA ASP A 203 4.29 -11.54 16.57
C ASP A 203 4.27 -13.08 16.61
N ARG A 204 4.28 -13.63 17.83
CA ARG A 204 4.22 -15.08 18.11
C ARG A 204 2.78 -15.56 18.35
N GLY A 205 1.81 -14.65 18.36
CA GLY A 205 0.46 -14.91 18.80
C GLY A 205 0.36 -15.18 20.31
N VAL A 206 -0.89 -15.33 20.75
CA VAL A 206 -1.26 -15.89 22.06
C VAL A 206 -2.38 -16.91 21.83
N ASP A 207 -2.51 -17.89 22.71
CA ASP A 207 -3.60 -18.86 22.62
C ASP A 207 -4.96 -18.15 22.76
N ARG A 208 -5.94 -18.60 21.97
CA ARG A 208 -7.27 -17.99 21.91
C ARG A 208 -8.04 -18.26 23.21
N LEU A 209 -8.11 -17.26 24.08
CA LEU A 209 -9.11 -17.20 25.13
C LEU A 209 -10.41 -16.68 24.53
N ASP A 210 -11.52 -17.40 24.74
CA ASP A 210 -12.83 -16.99 24.25
C ASP A 210 -13.35 -15.80 25.07
N GLY A 211 -13.17 -14.60 24.54
CA GLY A 211 -13.69 -13.37 25.14
C GLY A 211 -15.21 -13.27 24.97
N ALA A 212 -15.93 -13.06 26.07
CA ALA A 212 -17.35 -12.74 26.04
C ALA A 212 -17.59 -11.37 25.40
N ASP A 213 -18.68 -11.23 24.65
CA ASP A 213 -19.04 -10.01 23.93
C ASP A 213 -19.17 -8.80 24.87
N ALA A 214 -18.50 -7.71 24.54
CA ALA A 214 -18.66 -6.43 25.22
C ALA A 214 -19.90 -5.70 24.68
N PRO A 215 -20.82 -5.20 25.53
CA PRO A 215 -21.97 -4.44 25.07
C PRO A 215 -21.55 -3.11 24.45
N GLY A 216 -22.22 -2.72 23.36
CA GLY A 216 -21.88 -1.52 22.60
C GLY A 216 -22.13 -0.23 23.35
N CYS A 217 -21.31 0.79 23.06
CA CYS A 217 -21.56 2.17 23.45
C CYS A 217 -22.52 2.85 22.46
N GLU A 218 -23.61 3.39 22.96
CA GLU A 218 -24.40 4.41 22.26
C GLU A 218 -23.87 5.79 22.62
N GLU A 219 -23.82 6.73 21.66
CA GLU A 219 -23.72 8.16 21.97
C GLU A 219 -24.46 9.03 20.93
N CYS A 220 -25.63 9.51 21.37
CA CYS A 220 -26.34 10.75 21.09
C CYS A 220 -26.20 11.51 19.74
N ASP A 221 -27.36 11.72 19.10
CA ASP A 221 -27.59 12.76 18.07
C ASP A 221 -27.36 14.20 18.57
N ALA A 222 -26.88 15.08 17.69
CA ALA A 222 -26.85 16.53 17.93
C ALA A 222 -27.19 17.37 16.68
N GLY A 223 -28.41 17.92 16.66
CA GLY A 223 -28.72 19.28 16.15
C GLY A 223 -28.59 19.61 14.66
N LYS A 224 -29.71 19.92 14.00
CA LYS A 224 -29.76 20.67 12.74
C LYS A 224 -29.85 22.18 13.00
N GLU A 225 -29.05 23.01 12.32
CA GLU A 225 -29.54 24.24 11.66
C GLU A 225 -28.61 24.64 10.47
N ARG A 226 -28.90 25.77 9.82
CA ARG A 226 -28.79 25.99 8.37
C ARG A 226 -27.52 26.69 7.88
N GLU A 227 -27.31 26.48 6.59
CA GLU A 227 -26.26 26.98 5.71
C GLU A 227 -26.08 28.52 5.71
N ARG A 228 -24.81 28.94 5.86
CA ARG A 228 -24.26 30.13 5.21
C ARG A 228 -22.88 29.79 4.65
N THR A 229 -22.66 30.07 3.37
CA THR A 229 -21.44 29.78 2.60
C THR A 229 -20.24 30.62 3.04
N ARG A 230 -19.68 30.31 4.21
CA ARG A 230 -18.29 30.66 4.54
C ARG A 230 -17.38 29.65 3.84
N ARG A 231 -16.34 30.14 3.13
CA ARG A 231 -15.22 29.28 2.70
C ARG A 231 -14.49 28.81 3.95
N GLY A 232 -14.87 27.65 4.47
CA GLY A 232 -14.21 27.03 5.61
C GLY A 232 -12.74 26.73 5.27
N LYS A 233 -11.84 26.95 6.23
CA LYS A 233 -10.47 26.44 6.11
C LYS A 233 -10.54 24.92 6.21
N LEU A 234 -9.98 24.21 5.24
CA LEU A 234 -9.74 22.77 5.37
C LEU A 234 -8.65 22.54 6.43
N PRO A 235 -8.69 21.41 7.17
CA PRO A 235 -7.53 20.96 7.93
C PRO A 235 -6.36 20.68 6.97
N THR A 236 -5.12 20.70 7.47
CA THR A 236 -3.93 20.47 6.63
C THR A 236 -4.02 19.14 5.88
N GLN A 237 -4.36 18.04 6.57
CA GLN A 237 -4.58 16.72 5.98
C GLN A 237 -6.04 16.27 6.19
N SER A 238 -6.71 15.87 5.12
CA SER A 238 -8.04 15.24 5.12
C SER A 238 -8.18 14.28 3.95
N ASP A 239 -9.22 13.44 4.00
CA ASP A 239 -9.58 12.52 2.93
C ASP A 239 -8.49 11.48 2.63
N ILE A 240 -7.66 11.13 3.62
CA ILE A 240 -6.63 10.10 3.51
C ILE A 240 -7.13 8.81 4.17
N ILE A 241 -6.88 7.66 3.55
CA ILE A 241 -6.94 6.36 4.25
C ILE A 241 -5.65 5.60 3.95
N CYS A 242 -5.00 5.09 5.01
CA CYS A 242 -3.74 4.37 4.89
C CYS A 242 -3.86 3.01 5.57
N GLY A 243 -3.65 1.93 4.82
CA GLY A 243 -3.45 0.59 5.35
C GLY A 243 -1.95 0.27 5.44
N TYR A 244 -1.55 -0.32 6.57
CA TYR A 244 -0.19 -0.78 6.85
C TYR A 244 -0.20 -2.28 7.03
N ALA A 245 0.76 -2.99 6.42
CA ALA A 245 0.86 -4.44 6.52
C ALA A 245 1.04 -4.96 7.96
N CYS A 246 1.71 -4.18 8.81
CA CYS A 246 2.03 -4.54 10.19
C CYS A 246 1.73 -3.39 11.17
N LEU A 247 1.53 -3.76 12.44
CA LEU A 247 1.38 -2.83 13.56
C LEU A 247 2.70 -2.05 13.82
N ARG A 248 2.59 -0.91 14.50
CA ARG A 248 3.78 -0.18 14.99
C ARG A 248 4.70 -1.07 15.83
N GLY A 249 6.01 -0.94 15.62
CA GLY A 249 7.04 -1.73 16.29
C GLY A 249 7.15 -3.18 15.81
N THR A 250 6.36 -3.63 14.83
CA THR A 250 6.38 -5.02 14.34
C THR A 250 6.94 -5.17 12.92
N ALA A 251 7.40 -6.38 12.60
CA ALA A 251 7.86 -6.75 11.27
C ALA A 251 6.68 -7.19 10.37
N ALA A 252 6.75 -6.90 9.08
CA ALA A 252 5.76 -7.33 8.10
C ALA A 252 6.16 -8.66 7.44
N LEU A 253 5.26 -9.64 7.42
CA LEU A 253 5.52 -10.99 6.92
C LEU A 253 5.28 -11.13 5.41
N ARG A 254 5.97 -12.10 4.81
CA ARG A 254 5.94 -12.32 3.36
C ARG A 254 6.39 -13.72 2.95
N ASN A 255 5.69 -14.28 1.96
CA ASN A 255 6.12 -15.47 1.21
C ASN A 255 7.03 -15.03 0.03
N THR A 256 8.19 -15.68 -0.12
CA THR A 256 9.20 -15.35 -1.13
C THR A 256 8.84 -15.73 -2.57
N ARG A 257 7.77 -16.51 -2.77
CA ARG A 257 7.23 -16.95 -4.07
C ARG A 257 5.86 -16.36 -4.38
N GLN A 258 4.94 -16.34 -3.41
CA GLN A 258 3.55 -15.91 -3.61
C GLN A 258 3.30 -14.41 -3.30
N GLY A 259 4.28 -13.70 -2.73
CA GLY A 259 4.13 -12.29 -2.33
C GLY A 259 3.79 -12.11 -0.84
N SER A 260 3.47 -10.87 -0.47
CA SER A 260 3.20 -10.45 0.90
C SER A 260 1.80 -10.85 1.35
N TRP A 261 1.65 -11.34 2.58
CA TRP A 261 0.35 -11.75 3.12
C TRP A 261 -0.69 -10.63 3.09
N TYR A 262 -0.29 -9.41 3.48
CA TYR A 262 -1.14 -8.22 3.41
C TYR A 262 -1.60 -7.90 1.98
N ILE A 263 -0.71 -7.97 0.98
CA ILE A 263 -1.07 -7.70 -0.41
C ILE A 263 -2.01 -8.75 -0.99
N GLN A 264 -1.79 -10.04 -0.69
CA GLN A 264 -2.73 -11.10 -1.06
C GLN A 264 -4.11 -10.90 -0.42
N ALA A 265 -4.17 -10.57 0.87
CA ALA A 265 -5.41 -10.29 1.58
C ALA A 265 -6.13 -9.07 0.99
N LEU A 266 -5.41 -7.98 0.72
CA LEU A 266 -5.92 -6.77 0.05
C LEU A 266 -6.54 -7.12 -1.31
N VAL A 267 -5.82 -7.85 -2.17
CA VAL A 267 -6.30 -8.24 -3.50
C VAL A 267 -7.53 -9.12 -3.41
N LYS A 268 -7.52 -10.15 -2.55
CA LYS A 268 -8.67 -11.04 -2.33
C LYS A 268 -9.92 -10.24 -1.95
N VAL A 269 -9.84 -9.45 -0.88
CA VAL A 269 -10.99 -8.72 -0.35
C VAL A 269 -11.49 -7.68 -1.36
N PHE A 270 -10.60 -6.89 -1.98
CA PHE A 270 -11.04 -5.87 -2.95
C PHE A 270 -11.66 -6.49 -4.21
N THR A 271 -11.16 -7.64 -4.68
CA THR A 271 -11.76 -8.39 -5.79
C THR A 271 -13.19 -8.84 -5.48
N GLU A 272 -13.42 -9.37 -4.27
CA GLU A 272 -14.70 -9.90 -3.85
C GLU A 272 -15.70 -8.79 -3.44
N ARG A 273 -15.22 -7.68 -2.85
CA ARG A 273 -16.05 -6.75 -2.06
C ARG A 273 -16.11 -5.31 -2.56
N ALA A 274 -15.21 -4.86 -3.45
CA ALA A 274 -15.19 -3.45 -3.91
C ALA A 274 -16.47 -3.01 -4.65
N HIS A 275 -17.29 -3.97 -5.09
CA HIS A 275 -18.57 -3.77 -5.76
C HIS A 275 -19.73 -3.36 -4.82
N ASN A 276 -19.61 -3.58 -3.50
CA ASN A 276 -20.70 -3.36 -2.54
C ASN A 276 -20.26 -2.95 -1.12
N THR A 277 -18.96 -2.85 -0.86
CA THR A 277 -18.40 -2.58 0.48
C THR A 277 -17.48 -1.36 0.38
N HIS A 278 -17.53 -0.44 1.37
CA HIS A 278 -16.65 0.73 1.37
C HIS A 278 -15.24 0.39 1.88
N VAL A 279 -14.24 1.20 1.50
CA VAL A 279 -12.82 0.87 1.70
C VAL A 279 -12.45 0.62 3.17
N ALA A 280 -13.02 1.33 4.15
CA ALA A 280 -12.73 1.07 5.57
C ALA A 280 -13.14 -0.35 6.01
N ASP A 281 -14.40 -0.76 5.79
CA ASP A 281 -14.87 -2.14 6.02
C ASP A 281 -14.12 -3.20 5.21
N MET A 282 -13.63 -2.87 4.00
CA MET A 282 -12.74 -3.78 3.28
C MET A 282 -11.40 -3.93 4.01
N LEU A 283 -10.84 -2.88 4.60
CA LEU A 283 -9.62 -2.98 5.41
C LEU A 283 -9.86 -3.73 6.73
N VAL A 284 -11.05 -3.62 7.35
CA VAL A 284 -11.44 -4.49 8.47
C VAL A 284 -11.48 -5.98 8.05
N GLN A 285 -11.98 -6.28 6.84
CA GLN A 285 -11.96 -7.65 6.31
C GLN A 285 -10.56 -8.14 5.91
N VAL A 286 -9.69 -7.26 5.42
CA VAL A 286 -8.26 -7.57 5.20
C VAL A 286 -7.59 -7.94 6.53
N ASN A 287 -7.85 -7.16 7.59
CA ASN A 287 -7.40 -7.46 8.94
C ASN A 287 -7.89 -8.83 9.43
N ALA A 288 -9.16 -9.18 9.21
CA ALA A 288 -9.70 -10.50 9.55
C ALA A 288 -9.00 -11.64 8.78
N VAL A 289 -8.77 -11.48 7.46
CA VAL A 289 -8.06 -12.47 6.65
C VAL A 289 -6.61 -12.67 7.12
N ILE A 290 -5.94 -11.62 7.59
CA ILE A 290 -4.55 -11.68 8.08
C ILE A 290 -4.49 -12.32 9.47
N ARG A 291 -5.39 -11.93 10.38
CA ARG A 291 -5.55 -12.54 11.71
C ARG A 291 -5.66 -14.06 11.65
N ASP A 292 -6.34 -14.58 10.63
CA ASP A 292 -6.61 -16.01 10.48
C ASP A 292 -5.47 -16.78 9.76
N ARG A 293 -4.43 -16.11 9.27
CA ARG A 293 -3.20 -16.75 8.71
C ARG A 293 -2.21 -17.15 9.80
N GLU A 294 -1.44 -18.21 9.58
CA GLU A 294 -0.43 -18.72 10.51
C GLU A 294 0.77 -19.27 9.73
N GLY A 295 2.00 -18.92 10.14
CA GLY A 295 3.20 -19.16 9.35
C GLY A 295 3.64 -20.63 9.30
N PHE A 296 3.64 -21.26 8.12
CA PHE A 296 4.10 -22.64 7.99
C PHE A 296 5.59 -22.76 7.63
N ALA A 297 6.47 -22.67 8.64
CA ALA A 297 7.91 -22.97 8.51
C ALA A 297 8.47 -23.84 9.66
N PRO A 298 8.06 -25.12 9.79
CA PRO A 298 8.51 -26.03 10.86
C PRO A 298 10.02 -26.04 11.07
N GLY A 299 10.45 -26.03 12.34
CA GLY A 299 11.87 -26.00 12.71
C GLY A 299 12.55 -24.62 12.66
N THR A 300 11.78 -23.54 12.46
CA THR A 300 12.28 -22.15 12.51
C THR A 300 11.49 -21.31 13.52
N ASP A 301 12.06 -20.17 13.95
CA ASP A 301 11.36 -19.16 14.77
C ASP A 301 10.14 -18.54 14.08
N PHE A 302 9.93 -18.82 12.78
CA PHE A 302 8.79 -18.39 11.98
C PHE A 302 7.72 -19.47 11.84
N HIS A 303 7.87 -20.64 12.47
CA HIS A 303 6.76 -21.58 12.57
C HIS A 303 5.70 -21.01 13.51
N ARG A 304 4.44 -21.04 13.04
CA ARG A 304 3.25 -20.55 13.75
C ARG A 304 3.27 -19.06 14.09
N CYS A 305 4.13 -18.28 13.42
CA CYS A 305 4.13 -16.82 13.59
C CYS A 305 2.83 -16.20 13.04
N LYS A 306 2.52 -15.03 13.57
CA LYS A 306 1.34 -14.23 13.21
C LYS A 306 1.78 -12.89 12.62
N GLU A 307 0.86 -12.26 11.90
CA GLU A 307 0.95 -10.86 11.50
C GLU A 307 -0.40 -10.22 11.82
N MET A 308 -0.43 -8.90 12.03
CA MET A 308 -1.66 -8.15 12.08
C MET A 308 -1.46 -6.79 11.40
N ALA A 309 -2.36 -6.47 10.48
CA ALA A 309 -2.39 -5.18 9.80
C ALA A 309 -3.17 -4.14 10.60
N GLU A 310 -2.86 -2.87 10.38
CA GLU A 310 -3.65 -1.73 10.87
C GLU A 310 -4.01 -0.78 9.73
N TYR A 311 -5.06 0.02 9.92
CA TYR A 311 -5.32 1.15 9.05
C TYR A 311 -5.67 2.41 9.85
N SER A 312 -5.38 3.56 9.27
CA SER A 312 -5.81 4.88 9.76
C SER A 312 -6.64 5.59 8.69
N SER A 313 -7.59 6.43 9.12
CA SER A 313 -8.49 7.15 8.22
C SER A 313 -8.77 8.56 8.70
N THR A 314 -8.68 9.51 7.77
CA THR A 314 -9.21 10.89 7.86
C THR A 314 -10.26 11.13 6.76
N LEU A 315 -10.86 10.06 6.23
CA LEU A 315 -12.00 10.15 5.32
C LEU A 315 -13.20 10.81 6.01
N CYS A 316 -13.79 11.80 5.35
CA CYS A 316 -14.96 12.53 5.83
C CYS A 316 -16.28 12.00 5.25
N ARG A 317 -16.24 10.95 4.40
CA ARG A 317 -17.40 10.29 3.77
C ARG A 317 -17.12 8.80 3.53
N PRO A 318 -18.15 7.96 3.37
CA PRO A 318 -17.98 6.60 2.84
C PRO A 318 -17.25 6.60 1.50
N LEU A 319 -16.34 5.66 1.29
CA LEU A 319 -15.56 5.50 0.06
C LEU A 319 -15.89 4.18 -0.62
N TYR A 320 -16.77 4.22 -1.63
CA TYR A 320 -17.07 3.06 -2.47
C TYR A 320 -16.30 3.16 -3.79
N LEU A 321 -15.71 2.06 -4.24
CA LEU A 321 -14.90 2.03 -5.46
C LEU A 321 -15.70 1.80 -6.73
N PHE A 322 -17.00 1.48 -6.64
CA PHE A 322 -17.94 1.35 -7.74
C PHE A 322 -17.35 0.76 -9.06
N PRO A 323 -16.65 -0.40 -9.04
CA PRO A 323 -16.08 -1.03 -10.23
C PRO A 323 -17.15 -1.41 -11.28
N GLY A 324 -16.74 -1.48 -12.54
CA GLY A 324 -17.56 -2.01 -13.64
C GLY A 324 -18.76 -1.18 -14.08
N LEU A 325 -19.07 -0.04 -13.45
CA LEU A 325 -20.21 0.79 -13.84
C LEU A 325 -20.05 1.40 -15.24
N SER A 326 -20.76 0.84 -16.21
CA SER A 326 -21.08 1.47 -17.49
C SER A 326 -22.25 2.46 -17.34
N LEU A 327 -22.04 3.54 -16.57
CA LEU A 327 -23.01 4.64 -16.55
C LEU A 327 -23.31 5.10 -17.99
N PRO A 328 -24.58 5.14 -18.43
CA PRO A 328 -24.93 5.79 -19.69
C PRO A 328 -24.56 7.28 -19.62
N PRO A 329 -24.36 7.95 -20.78
CA PRO A 329 -24.17 9.40 -20.77
C PRO A 329 -25.34 10.07 -20.04
N PRO A 330 -25.11 11.16 -19.30
CA PRO A 330 -26.20 11.87 -18.64
C PRO A 330 -27.23 12.25 -19.70
N LEU A 331 -28.49 11.87 -19.46
CA LEU A 331 -29.60 12.30 -20.31
C LEU A 331 -29.54 13.83 -20.42
N PRO A 332 -29.63 14.40 -21.63
CA PRO A 332 -29.62 15.85 -21.78
C PRO A 332 -30.74 16.42 -20.90
N HIS A 333 -30.43 17.48 -20.16
CA HIS A 333 -31.41 18.17 -19.34
C HIS A 333 -32.66 18.39 -20.17
N SER A 334 -33.79 17.88 -19.70
CA SER A 334 -35.08 18.02 -20.36
C SER A 334 -35.29 19.50 -20.67
N LEU A 335 -35.31 19.84 -21.96
CA LEU A 335 -35.68 21.17 -22.41
C LEU A 335 -36.99 21.52 -21.72
N HIS A 336 -37.00 22.63 -20.98
CA HIS A 336 -38.27 23.21 -20.52
C HIS A 336 -39.14 23.36 -21.77
N PRO A 337 -40.41 22.90 -21.75
CA PRO A 337 -41.31 23.18 -22.85
C PRO A 337 -41.40 24.71 -22.98
N ASP A 338 -41.15 25.21 -24.19
CA ASP A 338 -41.25 26.65 -24.48
C ASP A 338 -42.64 27.16 -24.05
N PRO A 339 -42.73 28.37 -23.48
CA PRO A 339 -44.02 28.96 -23.15
C PRO A 339 -44.86 29.08 -24.44
N PRO A 340 -46.18 28.79 -24.39
CA PRO A 340 -47.03 28.84 -25.57
C PRO A 340 -47.03 30.25 -26.18
N PRO A 341 -47.08 30.37 -27.52
CA PRO A 341 -46.98 31.66 -28.20
C PRO A 341 -48.10 32.59 -27.75
N SER A 342 -47.74 33.80 -27.34
CA SER A 342 -48.71 34.82 -26.95
C SER A 342 -49.54 35.23 -28.17
N LEU A 343 -50.85 34.99 -28.09
CA LEU A 343 -51.83 35.48 -29.07
C LEU A 343 -51.67 37.00 -29.26
N ALA A 344 -51.17 37.40 -30.43
CA ALA A 344 -51.08 38.80 -30.80
C ALA A 344 -52.50 39.39 -30.86
N ARG A 345 -52.79 40.36 -30.00
CA ARG A 345 -54.01 41.16 -30.12
C ARG A 345 -53.91 42.01 -31.38
N THR A 346 -54.71 41.66 -32.38
CA THR A 346 -55.02 42.55 -33.49
C THR A 346 -55.73 43.79 -32.96
N HIS A 347 -55.03 44.90 -32.81
CA HIS A 347 -55.67 46.21 -32.67
C HIS A 347 -56.01 46.74 -34.05
N SER A 348 -57.30 46.71 -34.38
CA SER A 348 -57.86 47.49 -35.48
C SER A 348 -58.07 48.94 -35.02
N HIS A 349 -57.45 49.89 -35.70
CA HIS A 349 -57.90 51.29 -35.79
C HIS A 349 -57.42 51.88 -37.11
#